data_AF-A0A1S2M1D0-F1
#
_entry.id   AF-A0A1S2M1D0-F1
#
_cell.length_a   1.000
_cell.length_b   1.000
_cell.length_c   1.000
_cell.angle_alpha   90.00
_cell.angle_beta   90.00
_cell.angle_gamma   90.00
#
_symmetry.space_group_name_H-M   'P 1'
#
loop_
_entity.id
_entity.type
_entity.pdbx_description
1 polymer ?
#
loop_
_entity_poly.entity_id
_entity_poly.type
_entity_poly.pdbx_seq_one_letter_code
_entity_poly.pdbx_strand_id
1 'polypeptide(L)'
;MYEISNIITLKKMDYCVWNVVFQMDGEPLNYSTDFLYLIKEKKWVCNSLITHELTSLMQGNQCIYCGEDKIACFIASRDYQLIKQNLVNNTDLQKEVEKEINLSVEQISTEIIVINDKAKWEKIAEDNRFYGNILRIKKKNENVD
;
A
#
# COMPACT_ATOMS: atom_id res chain seq x y z
N MET A 1 -18.44 10.92 3.02
CA MET A 1 -17.43 10.31 3.93
C MET A 1 -16.38 9.68 3.03
N TYR A 2 -15.09 9.70 3.39
CA TYR A 2 -14.01 9.12 2.57
C TYR A 2 -13.98 7.58 2.70
N GLU A 3 -15.06 6.95 2.28
CA GLU A 3 -15.17 5.49 2.23
C GLU A 3 -14.53 4.95 0.95
N ILE A 4 -13.91 3.77 1.06
CA ILE A 4 -13.24 3.09 -0.05
C ILE A 4 -14.23 2.09 -0.61
N SER A 5 -14.63 2.26 -1.87
CA SER A 5 -15.56 1.35 -2.53
C SER A 5 -14.86 0.08 -3.02
N ASN A 6 -13.65 0.22 -3.55
CA ASN A 6 -12.92 -0.90 -4.12
C ASN A 6 -11.41 -0.68 -4.19
N ILE A 7 -10.64 -1.77 -4.15
CA ILE A 7 -9.26 -1.80 -4.63
C ILE A 7 -9.29 -2.21 -6.10
N ILE A 8 -8.95 -1.28 -6.99
CA ILE A 8 -8.97 -1.48 -8.44
C ILE A 8 -7.74 -2.25 -8.89
N THR A 9 -6.58 -1.99 -8.28
CA THR A 9 -5.33 -2.65 -8.67
C THR A 9 -4.39 -2.76 -7.47
N LEU A 10 -3.80 -3.95 -7.32
CA LEU A 10 -2.67 -4.21 -6.45
C LEU A 10 -1.47 -4.56 -7.30
N LYS A 11 -0.53 -3.62 -7.43
CA LYS A 11 0.67 -3.83 -8.22
C LYS A 11 1.87 -3.99 -7.29
N LYS A 12 2.45 -5.17 -7.28
CA LYS A 12 3.74 -5.40 -6.60
C LYS A 12 4.83 -4.60 -7.30
N MET A 13 5.47 -3.72 -6.55
CA MET A 13 6.57 -2.88 -7.02
C MET A 13 7.93 -3.49 -6.66
N ASP A 14 7.98 -4.20 -5.53
CA ASP A 14 9.19 -4.83 -4.99
C ASP A 14 8.82 -5.89 -3.93
N TYR A 15 9.81 -6.48 -3.28
CA TYR A 15 9.62 -7.45 -2.19
C TYR A 15 8.85 -6.82 -1.02
N CYS A 16 7.62 -7.29 -0.81
CA CYS A 16 6.67 -6.73 0.15
C CYS A 16 6.36 -5.24 -0.03
N VAL A 17 6.48 -4.70 -1.25
CA VAL A 17 6.08 -3.33 -1.60
C VAL A 17 5.01 -3.38 -2.68
N TRP A 18 3.91 -2.67 -2.45
CA TRP A 18 2.79 -2.60 -3.37
C TRP A 18 2.36 -1.16 -3.60
N ASN A 19 2.08 -0.85 -4.86
CA ASN A 19 1.24 0.27 -5.22
C ASN A 19 -0.22 -0.20 -5.22
N VAL A 20 -1.06 0.55 -4.52
CA VAL A 20 -2.49 0.29 -4.37
C VAL A 20 -3.24 1.37 -5.10
N VAL A 21 -3.99 0.98 -6.13
CA VAL A 21 -4.96 1.85 -6.82
C VAL A 21 -6.34 1.51 -6.30
N PHE A 22 -7.05 2.51 -5.80
CA PHE A 22 -8.34 2.34 -5.14
C PHE A 22 -9.32 3.43 -5.56
N GLN A 23 -10.59 3.18 -5.34
CA GLN A 23 -11.68 4.08 -5.66
C GLN A 23 -12.42 4.48 -4.37
N MET A 24 -12.86 5.74 -4.31
CA MET A 24 -13.70 6.22 -3.23
C MET A 24 -15.17 5.96 -3.55
N ASP A 25 -16.02 5.85 -2.54
CA ASP A 25 -17.43 5.51 -2.75
C ASP A 25 -18.18 6.55 -3.58
N GLY A 26 -18.93 6.08 -4.58
CA GLY A 26 -19.68 6.92 -5.51
C GLY A 26 -18.85 7.70 -6.55
N GLU A 27 -17.51 7.60 -6.54
CA GLU A 27 -16.65 8.50 -7.32
C GLU A 27 -15.95 7.82 -8.49
N PRO A 28 -15.91 8.43 -9.70
CA PRO A 28 -15.27 7.84 -10.87
C PRO A 28 -13.73 7.93 -10.84
N LEU A 29 -13.18 8.83 -10.02
CA LEU A 29 -11.74 9.04 -9.94
C LEU A 29 -11.06 7.96 -9.10
N ASN A 30 -9.99 7.39 -9.65
CA ASN A 30 -9.11 6.48 -8.92
C ASN A 30 -7.98 7.23 -8.23
N TYR A 31 -7.56 6.69 -7.10
CA TYR A 31 -6.47 7.19 -6.27
C TYR A 31 -5.39 6.12 -6.18
N SER A 32 -4.15 6.54 -5.93
CA SER A 32 -3.00 5.66 -5.83
C SER A 32 -2.16 5.99 -4.62
N THR A 33 -1.60 4.96 -4.00
CA THR A 33 -0.64 5.11 -2.93
C THR A 33 0.18 3.85 -2.67
N ASP A 34 1.35 4.00 -2.05
CA ASP A 34 2.28 2.89 -1.80
C ASP A 34 2.21 2.38 -0.35
N PHE A 35 2.43 1.08 -0.21
CA PHE A 35 2.54 0.35 1.04
C PHE A 35 3.74 -0.60 1.01
N LEU A 36 4.46 -0.66 2.12
CA LEU A 36 5.51 -1.63 2.39
C LEU A 36 5.11 -2.41 3.65
N TYR A 37 5.17 -3.74 3.61
CA TYR A 37 4.98 -4.56 4.81
C TYR A 37 6.32 -4.97 5.42
N LEU A 38 6.57 -4.55 6.66
CA LEU A 38 7.74 -4.92 7.45
C LEU A 38 7.59 -6.32 8.00
N ILE A 39 8.44 -7.22 7.53
CA ILE A 39 8.29 -8.65 7.83
C ILE A 39 8.66 -8.97 9.28
N LYS A 40 9.73 -8.34 9.81
CA LYS A 40 10.17 -8.56 11.19
C LYS A 40 9.23 -7.92 12.19
N GLU A 41 8.89 -6.66 11.97
CA GLU A 41 8.11 -5.84 12.88
C GLU A 41 6.62 -6.14 12.78
N LYS A 42 6.17 -6.77 11.67
CA LYS A 42 4.77 -7.01 11.34
C LYS A 42 3.98 -5.72 11.36
N LYS A 43 4.37 -4.76 10.51
CA LYS A 43 3.72 -3.44 10.41
C LYS A 43 3.72 -2.96 8.97
N TRP A 44 2.71 -2.17 8.62
CA TRP A 44 2.68 -1.47 7.35
C TRP A 44 3.44 -0.15 7.45
N VAL A 45 4.11 0.21 6.37
CA VAL A 45 4.77 1.50 6.19
C VAL A 45 4.16 2.15 4.98
N CYS A 46 3.74 3.41 5.11
CA CYS A 46 3.21 4.19 4.02
C CYS A 46 3.65 5.66 4.13
N ASN A 47 3.60 6.40 3.03
CA ASN A 47 3.63 7.86 3.10
C ASN A 47 2.24 8.42 3.43
N SER A 48 2.16 9.69 3.84
CA SER A 48 0.87 10.37 4.03
C SER A 48 0.23 10.80 2.72
N LEU A 49 0.94 10.70 1.59
CA LEU A 49 0.46 11.18 0.30
C LEU A 49 -0.46 10.17 -0.38
N ILE A 50 -1.57 10.68 -0.89
CA ILE A 50 -2.46 9.98 -1.80
C ILE A 50 -2.52 10.82 -3.07
N THR A 51 -2.28 10.18 -4.21
CA THR A 51 -2.30 10.85 -5.51
C THR A 51 -3.52 10.42 -6.29
N HIS A 52 -3.98 11.26 -7.21
CA HIS A 52 -4.89 10.83 -8.26
C HIS A 52 -4.14 9.88 -9.20
N GLU A 53 -4.83 8.83 -9.63
CA GLU A 53 -4.30 7.92 -10.63
C GLU A 53 -4.36 8.63 -11.99
N LEU A 54 -3.22 8.62 -12.70
CA LEU A 54 -3.02 9.44 -13.89
C LEU A 54 -3.95 9.04 -15.03
N THR A 55 -4.20 7.75 -15.23
CA THR A 55 -5.08 7.26 -16.30
C THR A 55 -6.51 7.76 -16.09
N SER A 56 -6.99 7.77 -14.85
CA SER A 56 -8.30 8.30 -14.47
C SER A 56 -8.40 9.80 -14.73
N LEU A 57 -7.36 10.58 -14.44
CA LEU A 57 -7.31 12.00 -14.81
C LEU A 57 -7.35 12.21 -16.34
N MET A 58 -6.59 11.40 -17.10
CA MET A 58 -6.57 11.48 -18.57
C MET A 58 -7.92 11.13 -19.21
N GLN A 59 -8.77 10.37 -18.52
CA GLN A 59 -10.15 10.08 -18.94
C GLN A 59 -11.12 11.25 -18.70
N GLY A 60 -10.66 12.34 -18.10
CA GLY A 60 -11.46 13.53 -17.81
C GLY A 60 -12.17 13.49 -16.44
N ASN A 61 -11.86 12.50 -15.60
CA ASN A 61 -12.40 12.46 -14.24
C ASN A 61 -11.77 13.58 -13.40
N GLN A 62 -12.58 14.21 -12.57
CA GLN A 62 -12.14 15.26 -11.65
C GLN A 62 -12.27 14.79 -10.21
N CYS A 63 -11.36 15.27 -9.36
CA CYS A 63 -11.47 15.00 -7.94
C CYS A 63 -12.53 15.92 -7.33
N ILE A 64 -13.68 15.36 -6.96
CA ILE A 64 -14.75 16.12 -6.31
C ILE A 64 -14.34 16.69 -4.94
N TYR A 65 -13.28 16.13 -4.35
CA TYR A 65 -12.82 16.53 -3.03
C TYR A 65 -11.92 17.77 -3.14
N CYS A 66 -10.75 17.67 -3.77
CA CYS A 66 -9.84 18.81 -3.84
C CYS A 66 -10.14 19.80 -4.98
N GLY A 67 -10.98 19.43 -5.97
CA GLY A 67 -11.27 20.27 -7.13
C GLY A 67 -10.06 20.49 -8.05
N GLU A 68 -8.98 19.73 -7.88
CA GLU A 68 -7.76 19.85 -8.69
C GLU A 68 -7.75 18.85 -9.86
N ASP A 69 -7.10 19.26 -10.96
CA ASP A 69 -6.79 18.47 -12.16
C ASP A 69 -5.33 17.93 -12.14
N LYS A 70 -4.62 18.15 -11.04
CA LYS A 70 -3.22 17.73 -10.84
C LYS A 70 -3.17 16.36 -10.19
N ILE A 71 -1.99 15.72 -10.23
CA ILE A 71 -1.78 14.38 -9.66
C ILE A 71 -1.94 14.35 -8.12
N ALA A 72 -1.82 15.48 -7.41
CA ALA A 72 -1.88 15.50 -5.95
C ALA A 72 -3.32 15.59 -5.41
N CYS A 73 -3.65 14.79 -4.38
CA CYS A 73 -4.92 14.91 -3.65
C CYS A 73 -4.68 15.42 -2.22
N PHE A 74 -4.74 16.74 -2.02
CA PHE A 74 -4.51 17.34 -0.70
C PHE A 74 -5.55 16.98 0.35
N ILE A 75 -6.81 16.80 -0.07
CA ILE A 75 -7.88 16.46 0.86
C ILE A 75 -7.70 15.05 1.40
N ALA A 76 -7.42 14.08 0.53
CA ALA A 76 -7.09 12.72 0.97
C ALA A 76 -5.84 12.70 1.87
N SER A 77 -4.85 13.56 1.62
CA SER A 77 -3.69 13.72 2.50
C SER A 77 -4.02 14.26 3.91
N ARG A 78 -5.17 14.90 4.12
CA ARG A 78 -5.63 15.29 5.46
C ARG A 78 -6.30 14.13 6.19
N ASP A 79 -7.10 13.35 5.46
CA ASP A 79 -7.84 12.19 5.98
C ASP A 79 -7.08 10.86 5.81
N TYR A 80 -5.79 10.93 5.46
CA TYR A 80 -5.01 9.78 5.01
C TYR A 80 -4.96 8.67 6.04
N GLN A 81 -4.88 8.97 7.34
CA GLN A 81 -4.80 7.94 8.38
C GLN A 81 -5.99 6.99 8.31
N LEU A 82 -7.20 7.53 8.15
CA LEU A 82 -8.42 6.75 8.04
C LEU A 82 -8.43 5.93 6.74
N ILE A 83 -8.14 6.56 5.61
CA ILE A 83 -8.12 5.90 4.29
C ILE A 83 -7.10 4.75 4.28
N LYS A 84 -5.88 5.01 4.75
CA LYS A 84 -4.79 4.03 4.81
C LYS A 84 -5.13 2.88 5.76
N GLN A 85 -5.75 3.17 6.90
CA GLN A 85 -6.22 2.15 7.82
C GLN A 85 -7.25 1.23 7.17
N ASN A 86 -8.21 1.80 6.42
CA ASN A 86 -9.19 1.02 5.68
C ASN A 86 -8.53 0.15 4.59
N LEU A 87 -7.49 0.64 3.91
CA LEU A 87 -6.74 -0.15 2.93
C LEU A 87 -5.99 -1.32 3.56
N VAL A 88 -5.26 -1.13 4.67
CA VAL A 88 -4.53 -2.25 5.31
C VAL A 88 -5.44 -3.26 6.00
N ASN A 89 -6.68 -2.85 6.32
CA ASN A 89 -7.74 -3.74 6.80
C ASN A 89 -8.41 -4.52 5.65
N ASN A 90 -8.17 -4.14 4.40
CA ASN A 90 -8.76 -4.80 3.25
C ASN A 90 -8.12 -6.18 3.01
N THR A 91 -8.95 -7.21 2.93
CA THR A 91 -8.52 -8.61 2.80
C THR A 91 -7.71 -8.87 1.52
N ASP A 92 -7.99 -8.17 0.42
CA ASP A 92 -7.26 -8.38 -0.83
C ASP A 92 -5.82 -7.89 -0.73
N LEU A 93 -5.58 -6.77 -0.03
CA LEU A 93 -4.23 -6.30 0.26
C LEU A 93 -3.49 -7.26 1.22
N GLN A 94 -4.18 -7.79 2.23
CA GLN A 94 -3.59 -8.75 3.17
C GLN A 94 -3.19 -10.07 2.50
N LYS A 95 -4.02 -10.57 1.56
CA LYS A 95 -3.71 -11.77 0.76
C LYS A 95 -2.41 -11.63 -0.04
N GLU A 96 -2.03 -10.42 -0.45
CA GLU A 96 -0.75 -10.22 -1.13
C GLU A 96 0.46 -10.45 -0.22
N VAL A 97 0.35 -10.06 1.06
CA VAL A 97 1.37 -10.38 2.07
C VAL A 97 1.40 -11.88 2.35
N GLU A 98 0.23 -12.51 2.50
CA GLU A 98 0.11 -13.96 2.69
C GLU A 98 0.84 -14.73 1.59
N LYS A 99 0.59 -14.39 0.32
CA LYS A 99 1.26 -15.03 -0.83
C LYS A 99 2.78 -14.85 -0.81
N GLU A 100 3.28 -13.71 -0.32
CA GLU A 100 4.69 -13.37 -0.41
C GLU A 100 5.53 -14.01 0.70
N ILE A 101 5.03 -14.01 1.93
CA ILE A 101 5.79 -14.46 3.12
C ILE A 101 5.17 -15.65 3.86
N ASN A 102 4.04 -16.18 3.37
CA ASN A 102 3.31 -17.33 3.91
C ASN A 102 2.88 -17.13 5.37
N LEU A 103 2.37 -15.93 5.68
CA LEU A 103 1.67 -15.62 6.93
C LEU A 103 0.17 -15.71 6.69
N SER A 104 -0.60 -16.26 7.64
CA SER A 104 -2.06 -16.24 7.49
C SER A 104 -2.59 -14.81 7.62
N VAL A 105 -3.72 -14.53 6.97
CA VAL A 105 -4.36 -13.20 6.96
C VAL A 105 -4.59 -12.68 8.39
N GLU A 106 -4.97 -13.55 9.31
CA GLU A 106 -5.23 -13.20 10.72
C GLU A 106 -3.96 -12.80 11.49
N GLN A 107 -2.78 -13.16 10.99
CA GLN A 107 -1.49 -12.83 11.59
C GLN A 107 -0.88 -11.54 11.02
N ILE A 108 -1.47 -11.00 9.95
CA ILE A 108 -1.02 -9.77 9.32
C ILE A 108 -1.54 -8.60 10.14
N SER A 109 -0.61 -7.84 10.70
CA SER A 109 -0.96 -6.64 11.48
C SER A 109 -1.59 -5.59 10.59
N THR A 110 -2.47 -4.79 11.17
CA THR A 110 -3.07 -3.62 10.55
C THR A 110 -2.45 -2.31 11.06
N GLU A 111 -1.38 -2.40 11.87
CA GLU A 111 -0.67 -1.22 12.36
C GLU A 111 0.10 -0.53 11.23
N ILE A 112 0.04 0.80 11.18
CA ILE A 112 0.68 1.64 10.17
C ILE A 112 1.74 2.54 10.79
N ILE A 113 2.88 2.64 10.12
CA ILE A 113 3.94 3.62 10.34
C ILE A 113 3.97 4.57 9.15
N VAL A 114 3.93 5.87 9.43
CA VAL A 114 3.97 6.91 8.39
C VAL A 114 5.39 7.41 8.20
N ILE A 115 5.87 7.41 6.96
CA ILE A 115 7.20 7.90 6.58
C ILE A 115 7.08 8.81 5.37
N ASN A 116 7.40 10.09 5.58
CA ASN A 116 7.38 11.10 4.52
C ASN A 116 8.79 11.43 4.00
N ASP A 117 9.83 10.90 4.64
CA ASP A 117 11.21 11.02 4.18
C ASP A 117 11.51 9.91 3.17
N LYS A 118 11.84 10.30 1.94
CA LYS A 118 12.13 9.38 0.83
C LYS A 118 13.34 8.50 1.11
N ALA A 119 14.42 9.06 1.65
CA ALA A 119 15.64 8.30 1.91
C ALA A 119 15.41 7.25 3.01
N LYS A 120 14.62 7.59 4.03
CA LYS A 120 14.19 6.65 5.07
C LYS A 120 13.31 5.54 4.50
N TRP A 121 12.36 5.87 3.62
CA TRP A 121 11.55 4.86 2.93
C TRP A 121 12.42 3.87 2.14
N GLU A 122 13.31 4.39 1.30
CA GLU A 122 14.19 3.57 0.45
C GLU A 122 15.06 2.64 1.28
N LYS A 123 15.67 3.15 2.36
CA LYS A 123 16.47 2.35 3.28
C LYS A 123 15.67 1.20 3.90
N ILE A 124 14.46 1.50 4.40
CA ILE A 124 13.62 0.49 5.04
C ILE A 124 13.16 -0.57 4.03
N ALA A 125 12.82 -0.16 2.80
CA ALA A 125 12.45 -1.09 1.73
C ALA A 125 13.63 -2.01 1.37
N GLU A 126 14.86 -1.48 1.29
CA GLU A 126 16.08 -2.26 1.04
C GLU A 126 16.36 -3.26 2.17
N ASP A 127 16.31 -2.82 3.43
CA ASP A 127 16.51 -3.67 4.61
C ASP A 127 15.48 -4.82 4.64
N ASN A 128 14.22 -4.50 4.32
CA ASN A 128 13.13 -5.49 4.27
C ASN A 128 13.32 -6.49 3.12
N ARG A 129 13.75 -6.03 1.93
CA ARG A 129 14.10 -6.88 0.80
C ARG A 129 15.24 -7.84 1.14
N PHE A 130 16.30 -7.33 1.78
CA PHE A 130 17.42 -8.15 2.22
C PHE A 130 16.99 -9.25 3.19
N TYR A 131 16.18 -8.90 4.19
CA TYR A 131 15.66 -9.87 5.15
C TYR A 131 14.76 -10.93 4.50
N GLY A 132 13.86 -10.51 3.61
CA GLY A 132 13.02 -11.42 2.83
C GLY A 132 13.81 -12.45 2.03
N ASN A 133 14.90 -12.00 1.38
CA ASN A 133 15.80 -12.89 0.66
C ASN A 133 16.47 -13.93 1.58
N ILE A 134 16.90 -13.52 2.78
CA ILE A 134 17.47 -14.46 3.78
C ILE A 134 16.43 -15.51 4.18
N LEU A 135 15.19 -15.10 4.48
CA LEU A 135 14.11 -16.03 4.83
C LEU A 135 13.85 -17.05 3.72
N ARG A 136 13.85 -16.60 2.46
CA ARG A 136 13.66 -17.48 1.31
C ARG A 136 14.77 -18.52 1.19
N ILE A 137 16.03 -18.13 1.42
CA ILE A 137 17.18 -19.04 1.38
C ILE A 137 17.09 -20.08 2.50
N LYS A 138 16.77 -19.66 3.72
CA LYS A 138 16.62 -20.57 4.87
C LYS A 138 15.54 -21.63 4.62
N LYS A 139 14.35 -21.21 4.19
CA LYS A 139 13.25 -22.13 3.85
C LYS A 139 13.63 -23.12 2.74
N LYS A 140 14.42 -22.68 1.74
CA LYS A 140 14.88 -23.58 0.68
C LYS A 140 15.81 -24.67 1.21
N ASN A 141 16.66 -24.35 2.18
CA ASN A 141 17.60 -25.32 2.75
C ASN A 141 16.94 -26.27 3.76
N GLU A 142 15.90 -25.82 4.46
CA GLU A 142 15.10 -26.66 5.38
C GLU A 142 14.27 -27.74 4.65
N ASN A 143 13.95 -27.53 3.36
CA ASN A 143 13.20 -28.48 2.53
C ASN A 143 14.11 -29.46 1.75
N VAL A 144 15.40 -29.57 2.11
CA VAL A 144 16.39 -30.45 1.42
C VAL A 144 16.72 -31.71 2.25
N ASP A 145 16.06 -31.93 3.39
CA ASP A 145 16.17 -33.15 4.19
C ASP A 145 15.01 -34.13 3.94
#